data_AF-A0A2N2GCZ9-F1
#
_entry.id   AF-A0A2N2GCZ9-F1
#
_cell.length_a   1.000
_cell.length_b   1.000
_cell.length_c   1.000
_cell.angle_alpha   90.00
_cell.angle_beta   90.00
_cell.angle_gamma   90.00
#
_symmetry.space_group_name_H-M   'P 1'
#
loop_
_entity.id
_entity.type
_entity.pdbx_description
1 polymer ?
#
loop_
_entity_poly.entity_id
_entity_poly.type
_entity_poly.pdbx_seq_one_letter_code
_entity_poly.pdbx_strand_id
1 'polypeptide(L)' 'MVEVRVMDSDKTSVKENALERCVSDCERAVIIHALRRTNGDKSNAARILGTTKRVLAGKIHKYEIDCTQFE' A
#
# COMPACT_ATOMS: atom_id res chain seq x y z
N MET A 1 -24.83 -21.87 8.88
CA MET A 1 -24.46 -20.52 9.38
C MET A 1 -22.95 -20.56 9.56
N VAL A 2 -22.18 -19.99 8.63
CA VAL A 2 -20.72 -20.04 8.68
C VAL A 2 -20.26 -18.85 9.52
N GLU A 3 -19.60 -19.11 10.65
CA GLU A 3 -18.94 -18.06 11.43
C GLU A 3 -17.83 -17.43 10.59
N VAL A 4 -18.07 -16.22 10.13
CA VAL A 4 -17.02 -15.36 9.57
C VAL A 4 -16.21 -14.85 10.76
N ARG A 5 -14.97 -15.34 10.86
CA ARG A 5 -13.99 -14.85 11.84
C ARG A 5 -13.66 -13.40 11.48
N VAL A 6 -14.30 -12.47 12.18
CA VAL A 6 -13.99 -11.04 12.11
C VAL A 6 -12.61 -10.87 12.75
N MET A 7 -11.67 -10.34 11.98
CA MET A 7 -10.32 -10.05 12.45
C MET A 7 -10.40 -8.79 13.33
N ASP A 8 -10.01 -8.95 14.60
CA ASP A 8 -10.15 -7.94 15.65
C ASP A 8 -9.58 -6.59 15.24
N SER A 9 -10.46 -5.60 15.23
CA SER A 9 -10.12 -4.18 15.04
C SER A 9 -9.75 -3.62 16.41
N ASP A 10 -8.46 -3.44 16.64
CA ASP A 10 -7.94 -2.80 17.84
C ASP A 10 -8.53 -1.38 17.98
N LYS A 11 -9.28 -1.17 19.06
CA LYS A 11 -9.91 0.11 19.37
C LYS A 11 -8.87 1.07 19.96
N THR A 12 -8.63 2.17 19.27
CA THR A 12 -8.17 3.41 19.91
C THR A 12 -8.93 4.59 19.33
N SER A 13 -9.85 5.13 20.13
CA SER A 13 -10.64 6.34 19.86
C SER A 13 -9.74 7.58 19.84
N VAL A 14 -9.15 7.87 18.69
CA VAL A 14 -8.80 9.22 18.23
C VAL A 14 -9.57 9.35 16.92
N LYS A 15 -10.32 10.43 16.69
CA LYS A 15 -11.00 10.66 15.40
C LYS A 15 -10.05 10.24 14.28
N GLU A 16 -10.34 9.14 13.57
CA GLU A 16 -9.54 8.73 12.42
C GLU A 16 -9.40 9.96 11.55
N ASN A 17 -8.17 10.42 11.35
CA ASN A 17 -7.90 11.55 10.50
C ASN A 17 -8.28 11.12 9.09
N ALA A 18 -9.54 11.37 8.72
CA ALA A 18 -10.14 10.84 7.49
C ALA A 18 -9.33 11.27 6.26
N LEU A 19 -8.72 12.47 6.31
CA LEU A 19 -7.80 12.93 5.29
C LEU A 19 -6.55 12.05 5.21
N GLU A 20 -5.89 11.79 6.34
CA GLU A 20 -4.69 10.93 6.40
C GLU A 20 -4.96 9.51 5.90
N ARG A 21 -6.13 8.95 6.24
CA ARG A 21 -6.58 7.65 5.77
C ARG A 21 -6.79 7.65 4.26
N CYS A 22 -7.56 8.61 3.73
CA CYS A 22 -7.80 8.73 2.29
C CYS A 22 -6.50 8.92 1.50
N VAL A 23 -5.58 9.73 2.01
CA VAL A 23 -4.25 9.92 1.39
C VAL A 23 -3.47 8.60 1.40
N SER A 24 -3.44 7.89 2.51
CA SER A 24 -2.74 6.60 2.63
C SER A 24 -3.31 5.53 1.70
N ASP A 25 -4.63 5.44 1.59
CA ASP A 25 -5.32 4.50 0.70
C ASP A 25 -5.02 4.82 -0.77
N CYS A 26 -5.06 6.10 -1.14
CA CYS A 26 -4.74 6.56 -2.49
C CYS A 26 -3.28 6.29 -2.84
N GLU A 27 -2.34 6.64 -1.96
CA GLU A 27 -0.91 6.35 -2.16
C GLU A 27 -0.68 4.84 -2.34
N ARG A 28 -1.26 4.00 -1.48
CA ARG A 28 -1.15 2.55 -1.56
C ARG A 28 -1.69 2.01 -2.89
N ALA A 29 -2.87 2.47 -3.33
CA ALA A 29 -3.47 2.05 -4.59
C ALA A 29 -2.60 2.41 -5.80
N VAL A 30 -2.04 3.63 -5.82
CA VAL A 30 -1.18 4.11 -6.91
C VAL A 30 0.14 3.31 -6.96
N ILE A 31 0.73 2.98 -5.81
CA ILE A 31 1.93 2.14 -5.75
C ILE A 31 1.65 0.73 -6.29
N ILE A 32 0.55 0.10 -5.87
CA ILE A 32 0.15 -1.24 -6.35
C ILE A 32 -0.06 -1.22 -7.86
N HIS A 33 -0.73 -0.20 -8.39
CA HIS A 33 -0.95 -0.06 -9.82
C HIS A 33 0.36 0.09 -10.59
N ALA A 34 1.33 0.87 -10.08
CA ALA A 34 2.64 0.99 -10.70
C ALA A 34 3.41 -0.34 -10.70
N LEU A 35 3.43 -1.07 -9.58
CA LEU A 35 4.07 -2.38 -9.48
C LEU A 35 3.45 -3.40 -10.45
N ARG A 36 2.11 -3.42 -10.58
CA ARG A 36 1.40 -4.26 -11.56
C ARG A 36 1.79 -3.92 -13.00
N ARG A 37 1.87 -2.63 -13.34
CA ARG A 37 2.23 -2.18 -14.70
C ARG A 37 3.67 -2.53 -15.08
N THR A 38 4.52 -2.80 -14.11
CA THR A 38 5.93 -3.09 -14.33
C THR A 38 6.30 -4.52 -13.98
N ASN A 39 5.32 -5.41 -13.78
CA ASN A 39 5.53 -6.81 -13.34
C ASN A 39 6.54 -6.88 -12.18
N GLY A 40 6.28 -6.11 -11.12
CA GLY A 40 7.10 -6.12 -9.92
C GLY A 40 8.44 -5.38 -10.00
N ASP A 41 8.87 -4.87 -11.17
CA ASP A 41 10.12 -4.12 -11.29
C ASP A 41 10.06 -2.77 -10.55
N LYS A 42 10.58 -2.77 -9.32
CA LYS A 42 10.62 -1.61 -8.41
C LYS A 42 11.39 -0.42 -8.99
N SER A 43 12.32 -0.66 -9.91
CA SER A 43 13.07 0.40 -10.62
C SER A 43 12.16 1.17 -11.56
N ASN A 44 11.45 0.43 -12.40
CA ASN A 44 10.54 0.99 -13.38
C ASN A 44 9.31 1.59 -12.70
N ALA A 45 8.78 0.94 -11.64
CA ALA A 45 7.69 1.47 -10.85
C ALA A 45 8.05 2.81 -10.22
N ALA A 46 9.24 2.94 -9.61
CA ALA A 46 9.69 4.20 -9.04
C ALA A 46 9.81 5.31 -10.10
N ARG A 47 10.30 4.97 -11.31
CA ARG A 47 10.38 5.91 -12.44
C ARG A 47 9.01 6.39 -12.90
N ILE A 48 8.02 5.49 -13.01
CA ILE A 48 6.63 5.84 -13.37
C ILE A 48 6.01 6.75 -12.30
N LEU A 49 6.28 6.48 -11.03
CA LEU A 49 5.79 7.28 -9.90
C LEU A 49 6.53 8.61 -9.71
N GLY A 50 7.56 8.91 -10.51
CA GLY A 50 8.35 10.13 -10.38
C GLY A 50 9.14 10.21 -9.07
N THR A 51 9.56 9.06 -8.53
CA THR A 51 10.28 8.96 -7.25
C THR A 51 11.53 8.09 -7.34
N THR A 52 12.19 7.85 -6.21
CA THR A 52 13.37 6.97 -6.12
C THR A 52 13.01 5.58 -5.59
N LYS A 53 13.83 4.58 -5.90
CA LYS A 53 13.71 3.23 -5.33
C LYS A 53 13.67 3.22 -3.80
N ARG A 54 14.46 4.08 -3.15
CA ARG A 54 14.52 4.19 -1.68
C ARG A 54 13.19 4.67 -1.10
N VAL A 55 12.62 5.73 -1.68
CA VAL A 55 11.32 6.26 -1.24
C VAL A 55 10.23 5.22 -1.48
N LEU A 56 10.21 4.59 -2.65
CA LEU A 56 9.26 3.52 -2.96
C LEU A 56 9.38 2.34 -1.98
N ALA A 57 10.58 1.87 -1.67
CA ALA A 57 10.80 0.79 -0.71
C ALA A 57 10.27 1.14 0.68
N GLY A 58 10.50 2.37 1.14
CA GLY A 58 9.95 2.86 2.41
C GLY A 58 8.42 2.87 2.41
N LYS A 59 7.78 3.26 1.30
CA LYS A 59 6.32 3.25 1.17
C LYS A 59 5.75 1.83 1.08
N ILE A 60 6.41 0.92 0.36
CA ILE A 60 6.04 -0.50 0.31
C ILE A 60 6.03 -1.11 1.72
N HIS A 61 7.08 -0.84 2.50
CA HIS A 61 7.15 -1.27 3.90
C HIS A 61 6.07 -0.60 4.75
N LYS A 62 5.86 0.72 4.62
CA LYS A 62 4.83 1.47 5.37
C LYS A 62 3.42 0.93 5.14
N TYR A 63 3.11 0.52 3.91
CA TYR A 63 1.78 0.07 3.50
C TYR A 63 1.63 -1.45 3.43
N GLU A 64 2.64 -2.19 3.90
CA GLU A 64 2.66 -3.65 3.96
C GLU A 64 2.27 -4.29 2.61
N ILE A 65 2.81 -3.71 1.52
CA ILE A 65 2.51 -4.18 0.17
C ILE A 65 3.35 -5.42 -0.09
N ASP A 66 2.68 -6.58 -0.14
CA ASP A 66 3.29 -7.80 -0.64
C ASP A 66 3.73 -7.59 -2.10
N CYS A 67 5.02 -7.76 -2.37
CA CYS A 67 5.58 -7.60 -3.71
C CYS A 67 5.62 -8.91 -4.49
N THR A 68 5.51 -10.06 -3.82
CA THR A 68 5.64 -11.39 -4.44
C THR A 68 4.48 -11.69 -5.39
N GLN A 69 3.32 -11.05 -5.17
CA GLN A 69 2.15 -11.11 -6.04
C GLN A 69 2.29 -10.42 -7.41
N PHE A 70 3.44 -9.79 -7.71
CA PHE A 70 3.68 -9.08 -8.97
C PHE A 70 4.85 -9.64 -9.79
N GLU A 71 5.53 -10.67 -9.30
CA GLU A 71 6.65 -11.34 -9.99
C GLU A 71 6.18 -12.32 -11.08
#